data_AF-A0A3S5YBL3-F1
#
_entry.id   AF-A0A3S5YBL3-F1
#
_cell.length_a   1.000
_cell.length_b   1.000
_cell.length_c   1.000
_cell.angle_alpha   90.00
_cell.angle_beta   90.00
_cell.angle_gamma   90.00
#
_symmetry.space_group_name_H-M   'P 1'
#
loop_
_entity.id
_entity.type
_entity.pdbx_description
1 polymer ?
#
loop_
_entity_poly.entity_id
_entity_poly.type
_entity_poly.pdbx_seq_one_letter_code
_entity_poly.pdbx_strand_id
1 'polypeptide(L)'
;MAFASGKKWGLEHAVFAGATAATIFGAVTGRERVQQVAKPLIAPALATRVLRRRDDLDTADAALLVAGLAAATVGDVFMIDPDVDARLRRGATSFGVMQTTYSSLLIRRGAKPRRAAVLPRLGAWAGASTLLHAKAPAVAKTLTGYGALLGTTATLAADPALAPDASDVAGLPMPNRGDRRSWLGLGGLLFTGSDGTIVVRKLFLRGEKTRAVAEGAILASYAAAQLLLVEGMIELGRHARKRMG
;
A
#
# COMPACT_ATOMS: atom_id res chain seq x y z
N MET A 1 19.56 1.81 -21.88
CA MET A 1 19.78 1.28 -20.52
C MET A 1 20.49 2.34 -19.70
N ALA A 2 19.84 2.91 -18.68
CA ALA A 2 20.48 3.82 -17.71
C ALA A 2 19.66 3.83 -16.42
N PHE A 3 19.66 2.70 -15.71
CA PHE A 3 19.14 2.54 -14.35
C PHE A 3 20.25 2.85 -13.33
N ALA A 4 20.78 4.09 -13.31
CA ALA A 4 21.74 4.47 -12.27
C ALA A 4 21.88 6.01 -12.15
N SER A 5 21.00 6.64 -11.39
CA SER A 5 21.33 7.90 -10.72
C SER A 5 21.60 7.57 -9.25
N GLY A 6 22.87 7.33 -8.94
CA GLY A 6 23.37 6.62 -7.76
C GLY A 6 23.29 7.31 -6.40
N LYS A 7 22.43 8.32 -6.20
CA LYS A 7 22.27 9.00 -4.88
C LYS A 7 20.89 8.85 -4.21
N LYS A 8 19.91 8.20 -4.85
CA LYS A 8 18.52 8.17 -4.32
C LYS A 8 18.06 6.85 -3.70
N TRP A 9 18.75 5.73 -3.98
CA TRP A 9 18.37 4.38 -3.57
C TRP A 9 19.46 3.80 -2.66
N GLY A 10 19.16 3.62 -1.37
CA GLY A 10 20.08 3.03 -0.38
C GLY A 10 19.90 1.52 -0.19
N LEU A 11 20.72 0.93 0.70
CA LEU A 11 20.68 -0.48 1.10
C LEU A 11 19.27 -0.97 1.45
N GLU A 12 18.47 -0.11 2.08
CA GLU A 12 17.09 -0.41 2.43
C GLU A 12 16.22 -0.78 1.21
N HIS A 13 16.50 -0.24 0.02
CA HIS A 13 15.78 -0.60 -1.20
C HIS A 13 16.24 -1.92 -1.79
N ALA A 14 17.51 -2.26 -1.61
CA ALA A 14 18.02 -3.57 -1.99
C ALA A 14 17.40 -4.67 -1.10
N VAL A 15 17.30 -4.41 0.22
CA VAL A 15 16.60 -5.28 1.17
C VAL A 15 15.13 -5.39 0.78
N PHE A 16 14.46 -4.28 0.52
CA PHE A 16 13.07 -4.27 0.06
C PHE A 16 12.90 -5.10 -1.23
N ALA A 17 13.70 -4.86 -2.27
CA ALA A 17 13.60 -5.56 -3.54
C ALA A 17 13.88 -7.06 -3.40
N GLY A 18 14.91 -7.43 -2.62
CA GLY A 18 15.24 -8.82 -2.32
C GLY A 18 14.13 -9.52 -1.53
N ALA A 19 13.59 -8.86 -0.49
CA ALA A 19 12.47 -9.35 0.31
C ALA A 19 11.22 -9.54 -0.55
N THR A 20 10.89 -8.58 -1.42
CA THR A 20 9.77 -8.69 -2.36
C THR A 20 9.96 -9.86 -3.32
N ALA A 21 11.13 -9.96 -3.97
CA ALA A 21 11.42 -11.05 -4.91
C ALA A 21 11.34 -12.43 -4.24
N ALA A 22 11.95 -12.58 -3.05
CA ALA A 22 11.90 -13.81 -2.28
C ALA A 22 10.48 -14.16 -1.82
N THR A 23 9.68 -13.15 -1.43
CA THR A 23 8.27 -13.34 -1.04
C THR A 23 7.42 -13.82 -2.21
N ILE A 24 7.54 -13.18 -3.39
CA ILE A 24 6.84 -13.60 -4.61
C ILE A 24 7.26 -15.01 -5.02
N PHE A 25 8.57 -15.29 -5.03
CA PHE A 25 9.08 -16.62 -5.33
C PHE A 25 8.53 -17.66 -4.35
N GLY A 26 8.53 -17.34 -3.05
CA GLY A 26 7.98 -18.21 -2.01
C GLY A 26 6.49 -18.49 -2.20
N ALA A 27 5.72 -17.50 -2.62
CA ALA A 27 4.29 -17.66 -2.92
C ALA A 27 4.03 -18.52 -4.15
N VAL A 28 4.69 -18.22 -5.27
CA VAL A 28 4.47 -18.93 -6.54
C VAL A 28 4.95 -20.38 -6.48
N THR A 29 5.99 -20.67 -5.67
CA THR A 29 6.55 -22.03 -5.53
C THR A 29 6.01 -22.80 -4.32
N GLY A 30 5.06 -22.24 -3.57
CA GLY A 30 4.49 -22.90 -2.38
C GLY A 30 5.47 -23.03 -1.20
N ARG A 31 6.55 -22.24 -1.17
CA ARG A 31 7.56 -22.25 -0.10
C ARG A 31 7.21 -21.24 0.99
N GLU A 32 6.27 -21.62 1.85
CA GLU A 32 5.78 -20.76 2.95
C GLU A 32 6.91 -20.25 3.86
N ARG A 33 7.91 -21.08 4.19
CA ARG A 33 9.06 -20.67 5.02
C ARG A 33 9.83 -19.49 4.43
N VAL A 34 9.93 -19.41 3.10
CA VAL A 34 10.58 -18.27 2.44
C VAL A 34 9.75 -17.01 2.65
N GLN A 35 8.42 -17.10 2.54
CA GLN A 35 7.53 -15.98 2.81
C GLN A 35 7.56 -15.54 4.27
N GLN A 36 7.60 -16.49 5.22
CA GLN A 36 7.67 -16.21 6.66
C GLN A 36 8.89 -15.38 7.03
N VAL A 37 10.01 -15.57 6.34
CA VAL A 37 11.24 -14.79 6.56
C VAL A 37 11.24 -13.50 5.75
N ALA A 38 10.88 -13.56 4.47
CA ALA A 38 11.06 -12.43 3.55
C ALA A 38 9.95 -11.37 3.66
N LYS A 39 8.69 -11.78 3.77
CA LYS A 39 7.55 -10.84 3.74
C LYS A 39 7.60 -9.82 4.88
N PRO A 40 7.92 -10.21 6.13
CA PRO A 40 8.05 -9.25 7.23
C PRO A 40 9.24 -8.28 7.10
N LEU A 41 10.11 -8.41 6.10
CA LEU A 41 11.22 -7.48 5.87
C LEU A 41 10.86 -6.31 4.94
N ILE A 42 9.73 -6.40 4.21
CA ILE A 42 9.31 -5.40 3.23
C ILE A 42 9.04 -4.05 3.92
N ALA A 43 8.13 -4.02 4.91
CA ALA A 43 7.77 -2.79 5.60
C ALA A 43 8.89 -2.23 6.51
N PRO A 44 9.67 -3.04 7.26
CA PRO A 44 10.82 -2.53 8.04
C PRO A 44 11.93 -1.91 7.19
N ALA A 45 12.15 -2.41 5.97
CA ALA A 45 13.08 -1.81 5.03
C ALA A 45 12.63 -0.37 4.67
N LEU A 46 11.34 -0.18 4.39
CA LEU A 46 10.77 1.14 4.15
C LEU A 46 10.74 2.00 5.43
N ALA A 47 10.58 1.41 6.62
CA ALA A 47 10.63 2.17 7.87
C ALA A 47 12.03 2.73 8.11
N THR A 48 13.07 1.93 7.80
CA THR A 48 14.47 2.38 7.81
C THR A 48 14.69 3.54 6.84
N ARG A 49 14.04 3.50 5.67
CA ARG A 49 14.05 4.60 4.71
C ARG A 49 13.48 5.89 5.30
N VAL A 50 12.32 5.80 5.94
CA VAL A 50 11.67 6.95 6.61
C VAL A 50 12.59 7.52 7.69
N LEU A 51 13.16 6.68 8.55
CA LEU A 51 14.06 7.11 9.63
C LEU A 51 15.33 7.80 9.09
N ARG A 52 15.91 7.29 7.99
CA ARG A 52 17.07 7.93 7.33
C ARG A 52 16.73 9.26 6.67
N ARG A 53 15.45 9.50 6.36
CA ARG A 53 14.95 10.74 5.75
C ARG A 53 14.14 11.58 6.74
N ARG A 54 14.25 11.32 8.05
CA ARG A 54 13.54 12.09 9.09
C ARG A 54 13.89 13.58 9.05
N ASP A 55 15.10 13.93 8.60
CA ASP A 55 15.53 15.32 8.45
C ASP A 55 14.91 16.01 7.22
N ASP A 56 14.12 15.29 6.41
CA ASP A 56 13.21 15.87 5.42
C ASP A 56 11.74 15.96 5.92
N LEU A 57 11.41 15.32 7.05
CA LEU A 57 10.05 15.21 7.59
C LEU A 57 9.89 15.95 8.91
N ASP A 58 8.72 16.55 9.15
CA ASP A 58 8.38 16.89 10.54
C ASP A 58 8.15 15.62 11.39
N THR A 59 8.29 15.77 12.70
CA THR A 59 8.26 14.66 13.66
C THR A 59 6.95 13.87 13.59
N ALA A 60 5.82 14.54 13.38
CA ALA A 60 4.53 13.88 13.33
C ALA A 60 4.38 13.02 12.07
N ASP A 61 4.83 13.52 10.92
CA ASP A 61 4.81 12.76 9.67
C ASP A 61 5.75 11.55 9.69
N ALA A 62 6.95 11.72 10.26
CA ALA A 62 7.86 10.59 10.47
C ALA A 62 7.24 9.54 11.40
N ALA A 63 6.61 9.98 12.50
CA ALA A 63 5.93 9.08 13.43
C ALA A 63 4.75 8.34 12.79
N LEU A 64 3.91 9.03 12.02
CA LEU A 64 2.78 8.41 11.30
C LEU A 64 3.27 7.36 10.29
N LEU A 65 4.30 7.66 9.50
CA LEU A 65 4.84 6.70 8.53
C LEU A 65 5.45 5.47 9.21
N VAL A 66 6.25 5.66 10.26
CA VAL A 66 6.86 4.54 11.00
C VAL A 66 5.78 3.70 11.69
N ALA A 67 4.78 4.33 12.32
CA ALA A 67 3.67 3.63 12.94
C ALA A 67 2.86 2.83 11.91
N GLY A 68 2.58 3.41 10.75
CA GLY A 68 1.92 2.73 9.65
C GLY A 68 2.69 1.53 9.14
N LEU A 69 4.01 1.67 8.95
CA LEU A 69 4.87 0.58 8.51
C LEU A 69 5.06 -0.51 9.56
N ALA A 70 5.07 -0.16 10.85
CA ALA A 70 5.05 -1.14 11.93
C ALA A 70 3.73 -1.95 11.91
N ALA A 71 2.59 -1.27 11.75
CA ALA A 71 1.30 -1.93 11.60
C ALA A 71 1.25 -2.81 10.33
N ALA A 72 1.83 -2.34 9.22
CA ALA A 72 1.96 -3.11 7.99
C ALA A 72 2.79 -4.38 8.19
N THR A 73 3.89 -4.30 8.96
CA THR A 73 4.73 -5.46 9.29
C THR A 73 3.95 -6.53 10.05
N VAL A 74 3.13 -6.11 11.03
CA VAL A 74 2.24 -7.01 11.76
C VAL A 74 1.19 -7.61 10.83
N GLY A 75 0.62 -6.80 9.95
CA GLY A 75 -0.33 -7.25 8.91
C GLY A 75 0.28 -8.30 7.98
N ASP A 76 1.51 -8.07 7.54
CA ASP A 76 2.27 -8.98 6.68
C ASP A 76 2.48 -10.35 7.32
N VAL A 77 2.78 -10.40 8.61
CA VAL A 77 2.90 -11.67 9.37
C VAL A 77 1.57 -12.42 9.42
N PHE A 78 0.46 -11.73 9.70
CA PHE A 78 -0.85 -12.39 9.69
C PHE A 78 -1.26 -12.85 8.29
N MET A 79 -0.85 -12.12 7.25
CA MET A 79 -1.25 -12.36 5.87
C MET A 79 -0.33 -13.33 5.11
N ILE A 80 0.49 -14.11 5.80
CA ILE A 80 1.23 -15.23 5.18
C ILE A 80 0.27 -16.32 4.70
N ASP A 81 -0.83 -16.52 5.42
CA ASP A 81 -1.91 -17.44 5.05
C ASP A 81 -3.26 -16.72 5.17
N PRO A 82 -3.69 -16.01 4.11
CA PRO A 82 -4.92 -15.23 4.11
C PRO A 82 -6.19 -16.08 3.99
N ASP A 83 -6.06 -17.40 3.88
CA ASP A 83 -7.20 -18.31 3.74
C ASP A 83 -7.86 -18.61 5.07
N VAL A 84 -7.09 -18.52 6.16
CA VAL A 84 -7.59 -18.60 7.53
C VAL A 84 -8.27 -17.30 7.93
N ASP A 85 -9.59 -17.33 8.12
CA ASP A 85 -10.41 -16.14 8.42
C ASP A 85 -9.91 -15.32 9.62
N ALA A 86 -9.45 -15.99 10.68
CA ALA A 86 -8.91 -15.30 11.86
C ALA A 86 -7.63 -14.50 11.53
N ARG A 87 -6.76 -15.05 10.68
CA ARG A 87 -5.55 -14.39 10.21
C ARG A 87 -5.89 -13.24 9.26
N LEU A 88 -6.82 -13.47 8.32
CA LEU A 88 -7.30 -12.45 7.40
C LEU A 88 -7.90 -11.24 8.13
N ARG A 89 -8.72 -11.46 9.16
CA ARG A 89 -9.28 -10.37 9.97
C ARG A 89 -8.19 -9.60 10.71
N ARG A 90 -7.25 -10.28 11.36
CA ARG A 90 -6.15 -9.63 12.09
C ARG A 90 -5.26 -8.82 11.14
N GLY A 91 -4.91 -9.40 9.99
CA GLY A 91 -4.15 -8.73 8.94
C GLY A 91 -4.87 -7.48 8.43
N ALA A 92 -6.16 -7.59 8.09
CA ALA A 92 -6.98 -6.46 7.66
C ALA A 92 -7.11 -5.36 8.74
N THR A 93 -7.21 -5.72 10.02
CA THR A 93 -7.20 -4.74 11.12
C THR A 93 -5.85 -4.02 11.22
N SER A 94 -4.74 -4.75 11.14
CA SER A 94 -3.40 -4.16 11.13
C SER A 94 -3.17 -3.22 9.94
N PHE A 95 -3.58 -3.63 8.74
CA PHE A 95 -3.54 -2.73 7.59
C PHE A 95 -4.53 -1.57 7.73
N GLY A 96 -5.67 -1.73 8.40
CA GLY A 96 -6.58 -0.63 8.73
C GLY A 96 -5.92 0.45 9.60
N VAL A 97 -5.08 0.06 10.57
CA VAL A 97 -4.26 1.01 11.34
C VAL A 97 -3.29 1.74 10.41
N MET A 98 -2.59 1.02 9.54
CA MET A 98 -1.70 1.63 8.54
C MET A 98 -2.44 2.63 7.64
N GLN A 99 -3.58 2.25 7.05
CA GLN A 99 -4.38 3.13 6.19
C GLN A 99 -4.82 4.40 6.95
N THR A 100 -5.19 4.27 8.23
CA THR A 100 -5.51 5.43 9.08
C THR A 100 -4.31 6.36 9.22
N THR A 101 -3.11 5.83 9.53
CA THR A 101 -1.90 6.67 9.66
C THR A 101 -1.52 7.38 8.36
N TYR A 102 -1.62 6.68 7.23
CA TYR A 102 -1.34 7.25 5.90
C TYR A 102 -2.37 8.31 5.53
N SER A 103 -3.66 8.05 5.77
CA SER A 103 -4.73 9.04 5.60
C SER A 103 -4.49 10.29 6.46
N SER A 104 -4.13 10.13 7.74
CA SER A 104 -3.83 11.26 8.63
C SER A 104 -2.68 12.10 8.10
N LEU A 105 -1.60 11.48 7.59
CA LEU A 105 -0.48 12.20 6.99
C LEU A 105 -0.92 12.97 5.74
N LEU A 106 -1.64 12.32 4.82
CA LEU A 106 -2.11 12.95 3.58
C LEU A 106 -3.01 14.16 3.88
N ILE A 107 -3.91 14.04 4.86
CA ILE A 107 -4.77 15.14 5.32
C ILE A 107 -3.93 16.28 5.92
N ARG A 108 -2.93 15.99 6.77
CA ARG A 108 -2.01 17.00 7.30
C ARG A 108 -1.25 17.74 6.20
N ARG A 109 -1.01 17.08 5.07
CA ARG A 109 -0.38 17.65 3.88
C ARG A 109 -1.36 18.26 2.88
N GLY A 110 -2.61 18.45 3.28
CA GLY A 110 -3.61 19.21 2.52
C GLY A 110 -4.37 18.40 1.48
N ALA A 111 -4.24 17.07 1.47
CA ALA A 111 -5.04 16.22 0.60
C ALA A 111 -6.53 16.37 0.91
N LYS A 112 -7.36 16.51 -0.12
CA LYS A 112 -8.81 16.62 0.00
C LYS A 112 -9.52 15.54 -0.81
N PRO A 113 -10.58 14.92 -0.27
CA PRO A 113 -11.41 13.99 -1.04
C PRO A 113 -12.04 14.70 -2.23
N ARG A 114 -11.81 14.22 -3.45
CA ARG A 114 -12.45 14.77 -4.66
C ARG A 114 -13.56 13.86 -5.16
N ARG A 115 -14.70 14.46 -5.53
CA ARG A 115 -15.90 13.73 -6.00
C ARG A 115 -15.61 12.78 -7.18
N ALA A 116 -14.79 13.23 -8.14
CA ALA A 116 -14.39 12.43 -9.30
C ALA A 116 -13.65 11.14 -8.92
N ALA A 117 -12.86 11.18 -7.84
CA ALA A 117 -12.14 10.02 -7.31
C ALA A 117 -13.03 9.16 -6.39
N VAL A 118 -13.94 9.80 -5.64
CA VAL A 118 -14.79 9.14 -4.64
C VAL A 118 -15.86 8.27 -5.29
N LEU A 119 -16.57 8.75 -6.31
CA LEU A 119 -17.75 8.06 -6.85
C LEU A 119 -17.47 6.65 -7.40
N PRO A 120 -16.47 6.43 -8.28
CA PRO A 120 -16.15 5.09 -8.76
C PRO A 120 -15.72 4.15 -7.63
N ARG A 121 -14.98 4.68 -6.65
CA ARG A 121 -14.48 3.92 -5.50
C ARG A 121 -15.61 3.51 -4.54
N LEU A 122 -16.61 4.38 -4.33
CA LEU A 122 -17.80 4.04 -3.55
C LEU A 122 -18.61 2.92 -4.21
N GLY A 123 -18.83 3.00 -5.53
CA GLY A 123 -19.53 1.94 -6.27
C GLY A 123 -18.82 0.59 -6.17
N ALA A 124 -17.50 0.59 -6.42
CA ALA A 124 -16.68 -0.62 -6.29
C ALA A 124 -16.70 -1.19 -4.86
N TRP A 125 -16.56 -0.33 -3.84
CA TRP A 125 -16.58 -0.73 -2.43
C TRP A 125 -17.95 -1.27 -2.01
N ALA A 126 -19.05 -0.65 -2.43
CA ALA A 126 -20.40 -1.12 -2.15
C ALA A 126 -20.64 -2.49 -2.78
N GLY A 127 -20.28 -2.67 -4.05
CA GLY A 127 -20.38 -3.96 -4.73
C GLY A 127 -19.55 -5.06 -4.05
N ALA A 128 -18.29 -4.76 -3.72
CA ALA A 128 -17.40 -5.68 -3.02
C ALA A 128 -17.93 -6.04 -1.62
N SER A 129 -18.46 -5.06 -0.89
CA SER A 129 -19.02 -5.26 0.46
C SER A 129 -20.26 -6.15 0.43
N THR A 130 -21.18 -5.91 -0.51
CA THR A 130 -22.37 -6.76 -0.71
C THR A 130 -21.97 -8.19 -1.05
N LEU A 131 -21.01 -8.36 -1.97
CA LEU A 131 -20.52 -9.68 -2.35
C LEU A 131 -19.85 -10.41 -1.18
N LEU A 132 -19.06 -9.70 -0.36
CA LEU A 132 -18.44 -10.24 0.84
C LEU A 132 -19.49 -10.69 1.86
N HIS A 133 -20.54 -9.90 2.09
CA HIS A 133 -21.62 -10.28 3.00
C HIS A 133 -22.38 -11.52 2.50
N ALA A 134 -22.54 -11.66 1.18
CA ALA A 134 -23.22 -12.81 0.58
C ALA A 134 -22.38 -14.10 0.57
N LYS A 135 -21.07 -14.01 0.35
CA LYS A 135 -20.21 -15.18 0.09
C LYS A 135 -19.19 -15.50 1.20
N ALA A 136 -18.87 -14.54 2.06
CA ALA A 136 -17.90 -14.70 3.14
C ALA A 136 -18.30 -13.89 4.40
N PRO A 137 -19.48 -14.16 4.99
CA PRO A 137 -20.03 -13.36 6.08
C PRO A 137 -19.14 -13.30 7.33
N ALA A 138 -18.32 -14.34 7.56
CA ALA A 138 -17.41 -14.44 8.69
C ALA A 138 -16.32 -13.34 8.72
N VAL A 139 -15.97 -12.78 7.56
CA VAL A 139 -14.94 -11.74 7.43
C VAL A 139 -15.49 -10.41 6.91
N ALA A 140 -16.74 -10.41 6.44
CA ALA A 140 -17.34 -9.29 5.70
C ALA A 140 -17.29 -7.97 6.46
N LYS A 141 -17.70 -7.93 7.74
CA LYS A 141 -17.68 -6.69 8.55
C LYS A 141 -16.29 -6.08 8.63
N THR A 142 -15.29 -6.90 8.95
CA THR A 142 -13.89 -6.45 9.06
C THR A 142 -13.35 -5.96 7.71
N LEU A 143 -13.59 -6.71 6.64
CA LEU A 143 -13.10 -6.35 5.30
C LEU A 143 -13.83 -5.15 4.70
N THR A 144 -15.12 -4.96 5.00
CA THR A 144 -15.88 -3.76 4.60
C THR A 144 -15.34 -2.51 5.31
N GLY A 145 -15.12 -2.58 6.63
CA GLY A 145 -14.54 -1.47 7.40
C GLY A 145 -13.12 -1.14 6.94
N TYR A 146 -12.28 -2.17 6.77
CA TYR A 146 -10.95 -2.03 6.21
C TYR A 146 -10.97 -1.42 4.80
N GLY A 147 -11.83 -1.94 3.92
CA GLY A 147 -11.99 -1.44 2.55
C GLY A 147 -12.40 0.03 2.47
N ALA A 148 -13.16 0.54 3.45
CA ALA A 148 -13.50 1.95 3.53
C ALA A 148 -12.27 2.82 3.87
N LEU A 149 -11.41 2.37 4.78
CA LEU A 149 -10.14 3.04 5.11
C LEU A 149 -9.16 3.03 3.94
N LEU A 150 -9.06 1.90 3.24
CA LEU A 150 -8.27 1.78 2.01
C LEU A 150 -8.79 2.72 0.92
N GLY A 151 -10.10 2.74 0.67
CA GLY A 151 -10.73 3.63 -0.30
C GLY A 151 -10.52 5.11 0.04
N THR A 152 -10.54 5.47 1.32
CA THR A 152 -10.24 6.81 1.81
C THR A 152 -8.79 7.19 1.50
N THR A 153 -7.83 6.34 1.88
CA THR A 153 -6.41 6.57 1.62
C THR A 153 -6.13 6.68 0.12
N ALA A 154 -6.67 5.77 -0.69
CA ALA A 154 -6.50 5.79 -2.14
C ALA A 154 -7.15 7.01 -2.81
N THR A 155 -8.20 7.59 -2.21
CA THR A 155 -8.82 8.84 -2.68
C THR A 155 -7.94 10.03 -2.33
N LEU A 156 -7.46 10.12 -1.10
CA LEU A 156 -6.58 11.19 -0.64
C LEU A 156 -5.25 11.19 -1.41
N ALA A 157 -4.66 10.02 -1.61
CA ALA A 157 -3.40 9.84 -2.33
C ALA A 157 -3.50 10.24 -3.81
N ALA A 158 -4.70 10.24 -4.38
CA ALA A 158 -4.95 10.63 -5.77
C ALA A 158 -5.27 12.12 -5.94
N ASP A 159 -5.25 12.96 -4.88
CA ASP A 159 -5.55 14.39 -5.03
C ASP A 159 -4.47 15.09 -5.89
N PRO A 160 -4.82 15.68 -7.05
CA PRO A 160 -3.86 16.36 -7.92
C PRO A 160 -3.17 17.55 -7.24
N ALA A 161 -3.77 18.12 -6.18
CA ALA A 161 -3.14 19.19 -5.41
C ALA A 161 -1.81 18.76 -4.73
N LEU A 162 -1.59 17.46 -4.53
CA LEU A 162 -0.36 16.93 -3.95
C LEU A 162 0.81 16.96 -4.95
N ALA A 163 0.53 16.95 -6.25
CA ALA A 163 1.51 16.96 -7.33
C ALA A 163 0.98 17.79 -8.52
N PRO A 164 0.90 19.13 -8.39
CA PRO A 164 0.22 19.99 -9.36
C PRO A 164 0.87 20.00 -10.75
N ASP A 165 2.17 19.71 -10.82
CA ASP A 165 2.93 19.69 -12.07
C ASP A 165 2.92 18.32 -12.78
N ALA A 166 2.24 17.32 -12.18
CA ALA A 166 2.11 16.00 -12.79
C ALA A 166 1.02 16.01 -13.87
N SER A 167 1.23 15.25 -14.95
CA SER A 167 0.15 14.97 -15.89
C SER A 167 -0.95 14.18 -15.18
N ASP A 168 -2.20 14.50 -15.50
CA ASP A 168 -3.38 13.87 -14.91
C ASP A 168 -4.13 13.06 -15.97
N VAL A 169 -4.53 11.84 -15.60
CA VAL A 169 -5.42 10.99 -16.41
C VAL A 169 -6.63 10.63 -15.58
N ALA A 170 -7.80 11.18 -15.94
CA ALA A 170 -9.07 10.93 -15.26
C ALA A 170 -9.03 11.19 -13.74
N GLY A 171 -8.34 12.23 -13.30
CA GLY A 171 -8.20 12.59 -11.88
C GLY A 171 -7.16 11.75 -11.13
N LEU A 172 -6.28 11.07 -11.86
CA LEU A 172 -5.13 10.34 -11.31
C LEU A 172 -3.82 11.02 -11.77
N PRO A 173 -3.06 11.62 -10.83
CA PRO A 173 -1.71 12.08 -11.13
C PRO A 173 -0.83 10.93 -11.58
N MET A 174 -0.18 11.09 -12.73
CA MET A 174 0.66 10.06 -13.33
C MET A 174 2.08 10.09 -12.73
N PRO A 175 2.68 8.92 -12.45
CA PRO A 175 4.03 8.85 -11.91
C PRO A 175 5.06 9.51 -12.84
N ASN A 176 5.80 10.47 -12.29
CA ASN A 176 6.89 11.15 -12.95
C ASN A 176 8.19 10.87 -12.18
N ARG A 177 9.33 10.76 -12.87
CA ARG A 177 10.64 10.59 -12.23
C ARG A 177 11.12 11.88 -11.54
N GLY A 178 10.68 13.04 -12.03
CA GLY A 178 11.05 14.35 -11.48
C GLY A 178 10.40 14.65 -10.12
N ASP A 179 9.19 14.13 -9.90
CA ASP A 179 8.41 14.39 -8.69
C ASP A 179 7.76 13.10 -8.17
N ARG A 180 8.27 12.58 -7.05
CA ARG A 180 7.75 11.36 -6.42
C ARG A 180 6.37 11.57 -5.78
N ARG A 181 5.91 12.81 -5.56
CA ARG A 181 4.56 13.06 -5.04
C ARG A 181 3.48 12.51 -5.98
N SER A 182 3.75 12.48 -7.29
CA SER A 182 2.82 11.92 -8.27
C SER A 182 2.73 10.39 -8.25
N TRP A 183 3.54 9.71 -7.42
CA TRP A 183 3.49 8.26 -7.26
C TRP A 183 2.35 7.82 -6.34
N LEU A 184 1.85 8.73 -5.49
CA LEU A 184 0.85 8.46 -4.46
C LEU A 184 -0.45 7.86 -5.04
N GLY A 185 -0.97 8.46 -6.12
CA GLY A 185 -2.21 8.01 -6.76
C GLY A 185 -2.11 6.57 -7.27
N LEU A 186 -1.05 6.26 -8.03
CA LEU A 186 -0.81 4.89 -8.51
C LEU A 186 -0.56 3.92 -7.34
N GLY A 187 0.16 4.35 -6.31
CA GLY A 187 0.37 3.54 -5.11
C GLY A 187 -0.95 3.14 -4.44
N GLY A 188 -1.87 4.08 -4.25
CA GLY A 188 -3.20 3.80 -3.71
C GLY A 188 -4.03 2.87 -4.61
N LEU A 189 -3.93 3.03 -5.94
CA LEU A 189 -4.61 2.16 -6.91
C LEU A 189 -4.09 0.72 -6.86
N LEU A 190 -2.76 0.54 -6.83
CA LEU A 190 -2.12 -0.78 -6.73
C LEU A 190 -2.46 -1.47 -5.42
N PHE A 191 -2.52 -0.72 -4.30
CA PHE A 191 -2.95 -1.27 -3.02
C PHE A 191 -4.39 -1.78 -3.10
N THR A 192 -5.28 -0.96 -3.68
CA THR A 192 -6.69 -1.33 -3.88
C THR A 192 -6.82 -2.59 -4.76
N GLY A 193 -6.04 -2.67 -5.84
CA GLY A 193 -6.01 -3.82 -6.75
C GLY A 193 -5.48 -5.10 -6.09
N SER A 194 -4.43 -5.00 -5.29
CA SER A 194 -3.89 -6.10 -4.47
C SER A 194 -4.97 -6.69 -3.58
N ASP A 195 -5.63 -5.87 -2.78
CA ASP A 195 -6.63 -6.37 -1.81
C ASP A 195 -7.92 -6.84 -2.47
N GLY A 196 -8.33 -6.20 -3.56
CA GLY A 196 -9.41 -6.70 -4.39
C GLY A 196 -9.10 -8.10 -4.92
N THR A 197 -7.85 -8.35 -5.31
CA THR A 197 -7.40 -9.66 -5.78
C THR A 197 -7.39 -10.70 -4.65
N ILE A 198 -7.08 -10.32 -3.40
CA ILE A 198 -7.22 -11.20 -2.23
C ILE A 198 -8.68 -11.65 -2.07
N VAL A 199 -9.64 -10.72 -2.18
CA VAL A 199 -11.07 -11.04 -2.12
C VAL A 199 -11.47 -11.97 -3.25
N VAL A 200 -11.07 -11.67 -4.49
CA VAL A 200 -11.35 -12.52 -5.67
C VAL A 200 -10.76 -13.93 -5.49
N ARG A 201 -9.50 -14.02 -5.02
CA ARG A 201 -8.81 -15.27 -4.73
C ARG A 201 -9.58 -16.11 -3.70
N LYS A 202 -10.06 -15.49 -2.61
CA LYS A 202 -10.82 -16.19 -1.56
C LYS A 202 -12.17 -16.70 -2.06
N LEU A 203 -12.90 -15.91 -2.84
CA LEU A 203 -14.28 -16.22 -3.23
C LEU A 203 -14.35 -17.17 -4.44
N PHE A 204 -13.45 -17.01 -5.41
CA PHE A 204 -13.62 -17.62 -6.73
C PHE A 204 -12.51 -18.58 -7.15
N LEU A 205 -11.26 -18.41 -6.67
CA LEU A 205 -10.15 -19.25 -7.11
C LEU A 205 -10.04 -20.53 -6.27
N ARG A 206 -10.15 -21.69 -6.91
CA ARG A 206 -10.09 -23.01 -6.24
C ARG A 206 -8.81 -23.80 -6.54
N GLY A 207 -8.19 -23.60 -7.71
CA GLY A 207 -7.00 -24.34 -8.12
C GLY A 207 -5.72 -23.82 -7.47
N GLU A 208 -4.82 -24.72 -7.09
CA GLU A 208 -3.54 -24.36 -6.45
C GLU A 208 -2.68 -23.45 -7.34
N LYS A 209 -2.53 -23.79 -8.62
CA LYS A 209 -1.74 -22.99 -9.57
C LYS A 209 -2.30 -21.57 -9.76
N THR A 210 -3.61 -21.44 -9.93
CA THR A 210 -4.24 -20.13 -10.13
C THR A 210 -4.18 -19.28 -8.86
N ARG A 211 -4.31 -19.91 -7.68
CA ARG A 211 -4.13 -19.24 -6.39
C ARG A 211 -2.69 -18.79 -6.16
N ALA A 212 -1.70 -19.59 -6.57
CA ALA A 212 -0.28 -19.24 -6.45
C ALA A 212 0.11 -18.07 -7.38
N VAL A 213 -0.38 -18.06 -8.63
CA VAL A 213 -0.17 -16.94 -9.56
C VAL A 213 -0.85 -15.67 -9.05
N ALA A 214 -2.09 -15.78 -8.57
CA ALA A 214 -2.80 -14.65 -7.97
C ALA A 214 -2.05 -14.11 -6.75
N GLU A 215 -1.53 -14.98 -5.88
CA GLU A 215 -0.72 -14.60 -4.72
C GLU A 215 0.54 -13.83 -5.14
N GLY A 216 1.25 -14.30 -6.18
CA GLY A 216 2.39 -13.57 -6.74
C GLY A 216 2.04 -12.17 -7.23
N ALA A 217 0.90 -12.01 -7.91
CA ALA A 217 0.41 -10.71 -8.39
C ALA A 217 -0.02 -9.78 -7.24
N ILE A 218 -0.69 -10.33 -6.21
CA ILE A 218 -1.04 -9.62 -4.97
C ILE A 218 0.24 -9.06 -4.33
N LEU A 219 1.25 -9.91 -4.12
CA LEU A 219 2.49 -9.52 -3.44
C LEU A 219 3.30 -8.49 -4.24
N ALA A 220 3.35 -8.63 -5.57
CA ALA A 220 4.01 -7.66 -6.43
C ALA A 220 3.34 -6.29 -6.42
N SER A 221 2.00 -6.26 -6.55
CA SER A 221 1.22 -5.02 -6.51
C SER A 221 1.23 -4.37 -5.13
N TYR A 222 1.15 -5.15 -4.04
CA TYR A 222 1.33 -4.70 -2.67
C TYR A 222 2.69 -4.04 -2.43
N ALA A 223 3.78 -4.70 -2.81
CA ALA A 223 5.12 -4.15 -2.63
C ALA A 223 5.28 -2.85 -3.41
N ALA A 224 4.89 -2.84 -4.69
CA ALA A 224 4.90 -1.64 -5.51
C ALA A 224 4.08 -0.51 -4.88
N ALA A 225 2.88 -0.81 -4.37
CA ALA A 225 2.04 0.15 -3.67
C ALA A 225 2.74 0.77 -2.46
N GLN A 226 3.32 -0.05 -1.58
CA GLN A 226 4.06 0.42 -0.40
C GLN A 226 5.22 1.32 -0.78
N LEU A 227 6.03 0.92 -1.77
CA LEU A 227 7.16 1.72 -2.21
C LEU A 227 6.71 3.09 -2.75
N LEU A 228 5.70 3.11 -3.63
CA LEU A 228 5.20 4.33 -4.24
C LEU A 228 4.58 5.28 -3.22
N LEU A 229 3.77 4.74 -2.29
CA LEU A 229 3.13 5.52 -1.24
C LEU A 229 4.16 6.12 -0.27
N VAL A 230 5.09 5.31 0.25
CA VAL A 230 6.09 5.78 1.22
C VAL A 230 7.03 6.80 0.59
N GLU A 231 7.57 6.53 -0.59
CA GLU A 231 8.48 7.47 -1.26
C GLU A 231 7.75 8.78 -1.67
N GLY A 232 6.48 8.69 -2.07
CA GLY A 232 5.65 9.86 -2.34
C GLY A 232 5.39 10.70 -1.09
N MET A 233 5.08 10.08 0.05
CA MET A 233 4.86 10.79 1.31
C MET A 233 6.15 11.40 1.87
N ILE A 234 7.31 10.73 1.69
CA ILE A 234 8.61 11.31 2.06
C ILE A 234 8.87 12.58 1.25
N GLU A 235 8.63 12.54 -0.06
CA GLU A 235 8.84 13.70 -0.95
C GLU A 235 7.88 14.85 -0.64
N LEU A 236 6.65 14.53 -0.23
CA LEU A 236 5.64 15.51 0.20
C LEU A 236 6.10 16.27 1.46
N GLY A 237 6.62 15.55 2.46
CA GLY A 237 7.19 16.17 3.67
C GLY A 237 8.42 17.03 3.36
N ARG A 238 9.31 16.57 2.49
CA ARG A 238 10.48 17.34 2.04
C ARG A 238 10.10 18.68 1.42
N HIS A 239 9.11 18.67 0.53
CA HIS A 239 8.61 19.90 -0.10
C HIS A 239 8.00 20.86 0.92
N ALA A 240 7.22 20.35 1.87
CA ALA A 240 6.63 21.18 2.91
C ALA A 240 7.70 21.82 3.79
N ARG A 241 8.74 21.08 4.21
CA ARG A 241 9.86 21.63 4.98
C ARG A 241 10.60 22.74 4.24
N LYS A 242 10.86 22.58 2.93
CA LYS A 242 11.48 23.61 2.09
C LYS A 242 10.67 24.90 1.94
N ARG A 243 9.35 24.87 2.15
CA ARG A 243 8.50 26.08 2.09
C ARG A 243 8.50 26.86 3.41
N MET A 244 9.02 26.27 4.50
CA MET A 244 9.01 26.86 5.84
C MET A 244 10.36 27.44 6.28
N GLY A 245 11.44 27.14 5.55
CA GLY A 245 12.78 27.70 5.78
C GLY A 245 13.15 28.65 4.66
#